data_AF-A0A1I8CC63-F1
#
_entry.id   AF-A0A1I8CC63-F1
#
_cell.length_a   1.000
_cell.length_b   1.000
_cell.length_c   1.000
_cell.angle_alpha   90.00
_cell.angle_beta   90.00
_cell.angle_gamma   90.00
#
_symmetry.space_group_name_H-M   'P 1'
#
loop_
_entity.id
_entity.type
_entity.pdbx_description
1 polymer ?
#
loop_
_entity_poly.entity_id
_entity_poly.type
_entity_poly.pdbx_seq_one_letter_code
_entity_poly.pdbx_strand_id
1 'polypeptide(L)'
;MAFPITDNKEKGMFGGEEGREGMQFFKNLSPAAKEGLMAIHNNTDQTRAAEEADVVALFKNGANITPEDKTSFANLQVLAAKKEAEFTTAIDKAVADSSLTETQKALYNTCKEIYSNKNLSIKQTKEDIKDAISAADKVNAGDGEAVKSLVMKTIHSQIKADKAVSA
;
A
#
# COMPACT_ATOMS: atom_id res chain seq x y z
N MET A 1 5.89 2.49 -1.72
CA MET A 1 6.02 1.09 -1.26
C MET A 1 5.48 0.94 0.17
N ALA A 2 4.23 0.49 0.29
CA ALA A 2 3.70 0.05 1.59
C ALA A 2 4.19 -1.38 1.85
N PHE A 3 5.05 -1.57 2.85
CA PHE A 3 5.56 -2.89 3.24
C PHE A 3 4.49 -3.71 3.96
N PRO A 4 4.59 -5.05 3.99
CA PRO A 4 3.61 -5.87 4.69
C PRO A 4 3.62 -5.56 6.20
N ILE A 5 2.50 -5.10 6.75
CA ILE A 5 2.33 -4.93 8.20
C ILE A 5 1.50 -6.11 8.72
N THR A 6 1.99 -6.81 9.73
CA THR A 6 1.33 -8.00 10.32
C THR A 6 0.11 -7.66 11.18
N ASP A 7 -0.04 -6.41 11.63
CA ASP A 7 -0.87 -6.11 12.81
C ASP A 7 -2.02 -5.11 12.61
N ASN A 8 -2.53 -4.96 11.38
CA ASN A 8 -3.79 -4.25 11.19
C ASN A 8 -4.88 -5.19 10.68
N LYS A 9 -6.04 -5.14 11.37
CA LYS A 9 -7.30 -5.79 10.97
C LYS A 9 -7.73 -5.43 9.54
N GLU A 10 -7.17 -4.36 8.98
CA GLU A 10 -7.13 -4.08 7.55
C GLU A 10 -5.99 -4.84 6.89
N LYS A 11 -6.33 -6.03 6.40
CA LYS A 11 -5.56 -6.84 5.46
C LYS A 11 -5.05 -5.94 4.30
N GLY A 12 -3.85 -5.38 4.43
CA GLY A 12 -3.26 -4.47 3.42
C GLY A 12 -3.01 -5.14 2.07
N MET A 13 -2.39 -4.43 1.11
CA MET A 13 -2.11 -4.96 -0.24
C MET A 13 -1.32 -6.29 -0.23
N PHE A 14 -0.56 -6.55 0.84
CA PHE A 14 0.16 -7.80 1.10
C PHE A 14 -0.44 -8.66 2.21
N GLY A 15 -1.37 -8.11 3.00
CA GLY A 15 -2.00 -8.79 4.12
C GLY A 15 -3.17 -9.64 3.64
N GLY A 16 -3.03 -10.96 3.66
CA GLY A 16 -4.18 -11.85 3.69
C GLY A 16 -3.92 -13.20 3.06
N GLU A 17 -4.11 -14.23 3.90
CA GLU A 17 -4.08 -15.68 3.67
C GLU A 17 -2.88 -16.23 2.89
N GLU A 18 -2.39 -17.37 3.37
CA GLU A 18 -1.17 -18.03 2.93
C GLU A 18 -1.16 -18.22 1.40
N GLY A 19 -0.07 -17.80 0.76
CA GLY A 19 0.11 -17.91 -0.70
C GLY A 19 0.57 -16.65 -1.41
N ARG A 20 0.67 -15.49 -0.75
CA ARG A 20 1.26 -14.29 -1.37
C ARG A 20 2.79 -14.29 -1.26
N GLU A 21 3.49 -14.01 -2.35
CA GLU A 21 4.95 -13.85 -2.40
C GLU A 21 5.48 -12.85 -1.33
N GLY A 22 4.73 -11.78 -1.05
CA GLY A 22 5.06 -10.82 0.02
C GLY A 22 4.97 -11.39 1.46
N MET A 23 4.18 -12.43 1.71
CA MET A 23 4.14 -13.13 3.00
C MET A 23 5.29 -14.14 3.13
N GLN A 24 5.76 -14.72 2.03
CA GLN A 24 6.96 -15.57 2.05
C GLN A 24 8.21 -14.76 2.42
N PHE A 25 8.32 -13.52 1.94
CA PHE A 25 9.36 -12.59 2.39
C PHE A 25 9.39 -12.50 3.93
N PHE A 26 8.26 -12.19 4.56
CA PHE A 26 8.18 -12.05 6.02
C PHE A 26 8.51 -13.35 6.75
N LYS A 27 8.11 -14.51 6.22
CA LYS A 27 8.44 -15.81 6.83
C LYS A 27 9.95 -16.05 6.86
N ASN A 28 10.64 -15.69 5.78
CA ASN A 28 12.08 -15.94 5.58
C ASN A 28 13.00 -14.97 6.30
N LEU A 29 12.46 -13.88 6.88
CA LEU A 29 13.26 -12.94 7.66
C LEU A 29 13.74 -13.51 8.99
N SER A 30 14.95 -13.12 9.38
CA SER A 30 15.48 -13.34 10.73
C SER A 30 14.63 -12.63 11.80
N PRO A 31 14.70 -13.07 13.07
CA PRO A 31 14.05 -12.37 14.18
C PRO A 31 14.47 -10.89 14.27
N ALA A 32 15.76 -10.59 14.09
CA ALA A 32 16.28 -9.22 14.13
C ALA A 32 15.67 -8.34 13.03
N ALA A 33 15.53 -8.87 11.81
CA ALA A 33 14.89 -8.16 10.71
C ALA A 33 13.38 -7.93 10.97
N LYS A 34 12.68 -8.92 11.55
CA LYS A 34 11.26 -8.80 11.93
C LYS A 34 11.03 -7.74 13.01
N GLU A 35 11.84 -7.77 14.07
CA GLU A 35 11.75 -6.79 15.17
C GLU A 35 12.05 -5.36 14.69
N GLY A 36 13.09 -5.20 13.85
CA GLY A 36 13.42 -3.91 13.25
C GLY A 36 12.28 -3.36 12.37
N LEU A 37 11.69 -4.20 11.52
CA LEU A 37 10.53 -3.82 10.70
C LEU A 37 9.33 -3.42 11.55
N MET A 38 9.02 -4.19 12.59
CA MET A 38 7.92 -3.85 13.51
C MET A 38 8.13 -2.50 14.20
N ALA A 39 9.36 -2.23 14.67
CA ALA A 39 9.68 -0.96 15.31
C ALA A 39 9.47 0.23 14.35
N ILE A 40 9.89 0.07 13.09
CA ILE A 40 9.68 1.09 12.06
C ILE A 40 8.19 1.27 11.76
N HIS A 41 7.44 0.20 11.51
CA HIS A 41 6.02 0.29 11.13
C HIS A 41 5.10 0.81 12.24
N ASN A 42 5.50 0.66 13.51
CA ASN A 42 4.73 1.18 14.64
C ASN A 42 4.87 2.69 14.85
N ASN A 43 5.81 3.35 14.16
CA ASN A 43 5.95 4.80 14.22
C ASN A 43 4.96 5.49 13.28
N THR A 44 3.74 5.78 13.76
CA THR A 44 2.67 6.37 12.95
C THR A 44 2.88 7.84 12.58
N ASP A 45 3.83 8.51 13.22
CA ASP A 45 4.12 9.93 13.01
C ASP A 45 5.12 10.17 11.88
N GLN A 46 5.82 9.12 11.42
CA GLN A 46 6.75 9.24 10.32
C GLN A 46 6.06 9.37 8.96
N THR A 47 6.75 10.04 8.03
CA THR A 47 6.32 10.10 6.63
C THR A 47 6.60 8.77 5.94
N ARG A 48 5.86 8.48 4.86
CA ARG A 48 6.13 7.26 4.08
C ARG A 48 7.56 7.27 3.49
N ALA A 49 8.07 8.45 3.13
CA ALA A 49 9.46 8.60 2.69
C ALA A 49 10.46 8.26 3.80
N ALA A 50 10.21 8.72 5.03
CA ALA A 50 11.06 8.41 6.18
C ALA A 50 11.02 6.91 6.52
N GLU A 51 9.83 6.31 6.53
CA GLU A 51 9.65 4.87 6.72
C GLU A 51 10.40 4.05 5.67
N GLU A 52 10.25 4.38 4.39
CA GLU A 52 10.98 3.71 3.30
C GLU A 52 12.50 3.83 3.49
N ALA A 53 12.98 4.98 3.95
CA ALA A 53 14.40 5.20 4.24
C ALA A 53 14.88 4.37 5.43
N ASP A 54 14.11 4.30 6.52
CA ASP A 54 14.45 3.54 7.72
C ASP A 54 14.44 2.03 7.45
N VAL A 55 13.49 1.53 6.64
CA VAL A 55 13.49 0.13 6.21
C VAL A 55 14.73 -0.17 5.37
N VAL A 56 15.08 0.71 4.42
CA VAL A 56 16.32 0.55 3.64
C VAL A 56 17.56 0.59 4.55
N ALA A 57 17.58 1.47 5.56
CA ALA A 57 18.67 1.58 6.51
C ALA A 57 18.79 0.31 7.38
N LEU A 58 17.68 -0.26 7.83
CA LEU A 58 17.64 -1.52 8.56
C LEU A 58 18.34 -2.62 7.75
N PHE A 59 17.92 -2.86 6.51
CA PHE A 59 18.50 -3.95 5.72
C PHE A 59 19.94 -3.67 5.25
N LYS A 60 20.34 -2.40 5.10
CA LYS A 60 21.73 -2.08 4.73
C LYS A 60 22.69 -2.17 5.91
N ASN A 61 22.32 -1.56 7.04
CA ASN A 61 23.20 -1.20 8.14
C ASN A 61 22.80 -1.80 9.49
N GLY A 62 21.66 -2.48 9.57
CA GLY A 62 21.15 -3.06 10.81
C GLY A 62 22.10 -4.10 11.39
N ALA A 63 22.27 -4.05 12.71
CA ALA A 63 23.01 -5.07 13.44
C ALA A 63 22.25 -6.40 13.36
N ASN A 64 22.97 -7.51 13.20
CA ASN A 64 22.42 -8.87 13.12
C ASN A 64 21.50 -9.14 11.93
N ILE A 65 21.49 -8.28 10.91
CA ILE A 65 20.81 -8.54 9.63
C ILE A 65 21.69 -9.44 8.76
N THR A 66 21.13 -10.57 8.34
CA THR A 66 21.88 -11.59 7.60
C THR A 66 22.00 -11.25 6.11
N PRO A 67 22.94 -11.85 5.36
CA PRO A 67 22.97 -11.75 3.90
C PRO A 67 21.67 -12.23 3.22
N GLU A 68 21.01 -13.24 3.79
CA GLU A 68 19.73 -13.77 3.32
C GLU A 68 18.59 -12.75 3.52
N ASP A 69 18.58 -12.02 4.63
CA ASP A 69 17.63 -10.92 4.88
C ASP A 69 17.78 -9.83 3.82
N LYS A 70 19.03 -9.45 3.50
CA LYS A 70 19.35 -8.44 2.48
C LYS A 70 18.88 -8.85 1.09
N THR A 71 19.12 -10.12 0.72
CA THR A 71 18.70 -10.69 -0.56
C THR A 71 17.18 -10.75 -0.65
N SER A 72 16.52 -11.21 0.41
CA SER A 72 15.06 -11.23 0.51
C SER A 72 14.47 -9.83 0.38
N PHE A 73 15.11 -8.82 1.00
CA PHE A 73 14.65 -7.44 0.93
C PHE A 73 14.80 -6.85 -0.47
N ALA A 74 15.93 -7.08 -1.13
CA ALA A 74 16.13 -6.64 -2.52
C ALA A 74 15.06 -7.22 -3.45
N ASN A 75 14.74 -8.51 -3.31
CA ASN A 75 13.67 -9.17 -4.07
C ASN A 75 12.30 -8.57 -3.76
N LEU A 76 12.02 -8.29 -2.49
CA LEU A 76 10.76 -7.64 -2.10
C LEU A 76 10.64 -6.24 -2.70
N GLN A 77 11.71 -5.44 -2.72
CA GLN A 77 11.64 -4.08 -3.30
C GLN A 77 11.23 -4.12 -4.78
N VAL A 78 11.78 -5.06 -5.54
CA VAL A 78 11.42 -5.26 -6.95
C VAL A 78 9.96 -5.69 -7.08
N LEU A 79 9.52 -6.67 -6.27
CA LEU A 79 8.15 -7.14 -6.28
C LEU A 79 7.16 -6.03 -5.87
N ALA A 80 7.49 -5.26 -4.84
CA ALA A 80 6.66 -4.18 -4.32
C ALA A 80 6.50 -3.07 -5.35
N ALA A 81 7.58 -2.64 -6.02
CA ALA A 81 7.52 -1.67 -7.09
C ALA A 81 6.67 -2.15 -8.27
N LYS A 82 6.84 -3.43 -8.68
CA LYS A 82 6.04 -4.05 -9.74
C LYS A 82 4.56 -4.09 -9.38
N LYS A 83 4.22 -4.56 -8.17
CA LYS A 83 2.84 -4.67 -7.71
C LYS A 83 2.19 -3.30 -7.52
N GLU A 84 2.89 -2.34 -6.92
CA GLU A 84 2.42 -0.96 -6.81
C GLU A 84 2.04 -0.40 -8.20
N ALA A 85 2.89 -0.59 -9.21
CA ALA A 85 2.60 -0.17 -10.58
C ALA A 85 1.42 -0.92 -11.22
N GLU A 86 1.33 -2.24 -11.06
CA GLU A 86 0.22 -3.07 -11.57
C GLU A 86 -1.12 -2.63 -10.99
N PHE A 87 -1.20 -2.48 -9.65
CA PHE A 87 -2.42 -2.05 -8.97
C PHE A 87 -2.80 -0.62 -9.35
N THR A 88 -1.86 0.33 -9.34
CA THR A 88 -2.15 1.71 -9.72
C THR A 88 -2.64 1.80 -11.17
N THR A 89 -1.99 1.09 -12.09
CA THR A 89 -2.40 1.06 -13.50
C THR A 89 -3.78 0.45 -13.68
N ALA A 90 -4.09 -0.65 -12.98
CA ALA A 90 -5.40 -1.28 -13.04
C ALA A 90 -6.51 -0.37 -12.50
N ILE A 91 -6.25 0.35 -11.39
CA ILE A 91 -7.20 1.29 -10.81
C ILE A 91 -7.40 2.49 -11.74
N ASP A 92 -6.31 3.08 -12.26
CA ASP A 92 -6.38 4.20 -13.22
C ASP A 92 -7.20 3.82 -14.45
N LYS A 93 -6.96 2.64 -15.01
CA LYS A 93 -7.72 2.11 -16.15
C LYS A 93 -9.20 1.90 -15.77
N ALA A 94 -9.48 1.29 -14.62
CA ALA A 94 -10.85 1.08 -14.17
C ALA A 94 -11.60 2.40 -13.97
N VAL A 95 -10.94 3.44 -13.44
CA VAL A 95 -11.52 4.78 -13.29
C VAL A 95 -11.78 5.42 -14.65
N ALA A 96 -10.82 5.35 -15.58
CA ALA A 96 -10.98 5.88 -16.93
C ALA A 96 -12.16 5.24 -17.67
N ASP A 97 -12.24 3.91 -17.63
CA ASP A 97 -13.24 3.09 -18.34
C ASP A 97 -14.60 3.03 -17.61
N SER A 98 -14.68 3.55 -16.38
CA SER A 98 -15.93 3.54 -15.58
C SER A 98 -16.97 4.57 -16.02
N SER A 99 -18.20 4.30 -15.61
CA SER A 99 -19.32 5.24 -15.65
C SER A 99 -19.32 6.27 -14.52
N LEU A 100 -18.19 6.45 -13.82
CA LEU A 100 -18.06 7.51 -12.82
C LEU A 100 -18.26 8.88 -13.47
N THR A 101 -18.86 9.80 -12.73
CA THR A 101 -18.99 11.20 -13.15
C THR A 101 -17.63 11.90 -13.19
N GLU A 102 -17.56 13.07 -13.83
CA GLU A 102 -16.33 13.88 -13.82
C GLU A 102 -15.91 14.29 -12.40
N THR A 103 -16.87 14.59 -11.51
CA THR A 103 -16.59 14.92 -10.11
C THR A 103 -16.01 13.74 -9.34
N GLN A 104 -16.50 12.52 -9.59
CA GLN A 104 -15.99 11.29 -9.00
C GLN A 104 -14.59 10.95 -9.50
N LYS A 105 -14.33 11.13 -10.81
CA LYS A 105 -12.97 10.97 -11.38
C LYS A 105 -12.00 12.01 -10.81
N ALA A 106 -12.45 13.25 -10.60
CA ALA A 106 -11.65 14.29 -9.95
C ALA A 106 -11.37 13.98 -8.47
N LEU A 107 -12.35 13.44 -7.73
CA LEU A 107 -12.16 12.96 -6.36
C LEU A 107 -11.12 11.83 -6.31
N TYR A 108 -11.21 10.86 -7.23
CA TYR A 108 -10.19 9.81 -7.33
C TYR A 108 -8.78 10.39 -7.53
N ASN A 109 -8.61 11.32 -8.48
CA ASN A 109 -7.31 11.94 -8.74
C ASN A 109 -6.78 12.69 -7.51
N THR A 110 -7.64 13.42 -6.81
CA THR A 110 -7.28 14.12 -5.56
C THR A 110 -6.79 13.13 -4.50
N CYS A 111 -7.54 12.06 -4.27
CA CYS A 111 -7.16 11.01 -3.32
C CYS A 111 -5.85 10.30 -3.73
N LYS A 112 -5.65 10.08 -5.03
CA LYS A 112 -4.43 9.49 -5.59
C LYS A 112 -3.22 10.40 -5.37
N GLU A 113 -3.35 11.70 -5.60
CA GLU A 113 -2.28 12.69 -5.37
C GLU A 113 -1.88 12.74 -3.89
N ILE A 114 -2.87 12.81 -2.99
CA ILE A 114 -2.63 12.75 -1.53
C ILE A 114 -1.90 11.45 -1.17
N TYR A 115 -2.39 10.30 -1.65
CA TYR A 115 -1.77 9.01 -1.37
C TYR A 115 -0.34 8.90 -1.93
N SER A 116 -0.07 9.52 -3.07
CA SER A 116 1.23 9.49 -3.75
C SER A 116 2.25 10.43 -3.11
N ASN A 117 1.80 11.39 -2.29
CA ASN A 117 2.66 12.30 -1.57
C ASN A 117 3.35 11.59 -0.39
N LYS A 118 4.58 11.11 -0.63
CA LYS A 118 5.38 10.42 0.38
C LYS A 118 5.86 11.31 1.54
N ASN A 119 5.68 12.63 1.46
CA ASN A 119 6.07 13.57 2.51
C ASN A 119 4.99 13.75 3.58
N LEU A 120 3.80 13.19 3.36
CA LEU A 120 2.75 13.15 4.38
C LEU A 120 3.01 11.96 5.33
N SER A 121 2.71 12.17 6.62
CA SER A 121 2.63 11.04 7.56
C SER A 121 1.45 10.15 7.19
N ILE A 122 1.46 8.90 7.69
CA ILE A 122 0.33 7.98 7.49
C ILE A 122 -0.95 8.60 8.06
N LYS A 123 -0.84 9.24 9.23
CA LYS A 123 -1.96 9.95 9.87
C LYS A 123 -2.48 11.08 8.98
N GLN A 124 -1.60 11.96 8.52
CA GLN A 124 -1.98 13.09 7.67
C GLN A 124 -2.61 12.61 6.35
N THR A 125 -2.02 11.59 5.72
CA THR A 125 -2.58 10.99 4.50
C THR A 125 -4.02 10.51 4.71
N LYS A 126 -4.30 9.85 5.84
CA LYS A 126 -5.65 9.34 6.15
C LYS A 126 -6.64 10.48 6.40
N GLU A 127 -6.21 11.51 7.13
CA GLU A 127 -7.02 12.69 7.42
C GLU A 127 -7.35 13.46 6.13
N ASP A 128 -6.33 13.74 5.31
CA ASP A 128 -6.49 14.46 4.04
C ASP A 128 -7.41 13.73 3.05
N ILE A 129 -7.29 12.40 2.93
CA ILE A 129 -8.18 11.59 2.08
C ILE A 129 -9.62 11.64 2.62
N LYS A 130 -9.81 11.52 3.94
CA LYS A 130 -11.14 11.58 4.55
C LYS A 130 -11.78 12.95 4.34
N ASP A 131 -10.99 14.01 4.43
CA ASP A 131 -11.46 15.38 4.24
C ASP A 131 -11.80 15.65 2.77
N ALA A 132 -10.99 15.16 1.82
CA ALA A 132 -11.29 15.23 0.39
C ALA A 132 -12.60 14.51 0.03
N ILE A 133 -12.81 13.30 0.57
CA ILE A 133 -14.06 12.55 0.42
C ILE A 133 -15.24 13.33 1.02
N SER A 134 -15.09 13.81 2.26
CA SER A 134 -16.15 14.54 2.95
C SER A 134 -16.51 15.84 2.24
N ALA A 135 -15.54 16.52 1.62
CA ALA A 135 -15.77 17.72 0.83
C ALA A 135 -16.53 17.40 -0.47
N ALA A 136 -16.16 16.33 -1.18
CA ALA A 136 -16.88 15.89 -2.37
C ALA A 136 -18.32 15.46 -2.04
N ASP A 137 -18.52 14.70 -0.96
CA ASP A 137 -19.86 14.24 -0.53
C ASP A 137 -20.77 15.40 -0.09
N LYS A 138 -20.22 16.53 0.38
CA LYS A 138 -21.00 17.75 0.64
C LYS A 138 -21.52 18.39 -0.65
N VAL A 139 -20.79 18.26 -1.75
CA VAL A 139 -21.19 18.79 -3.06
C VAL A 139 -22.16 17.83 -3.74
N ASN A 140 -21.82 16.54 -3.79
CA ASN A 140 -22.66 15.47 -4.35
C ASN A 140 -22.61 14.24 -3.44
N ALA A 141 -23.71 14.01 -2.72
CA ALA A 141 -23.79 12.89 -1.78
C ALA A 141 -23.58 11.54 -2.47
N GLY A 142 -22.58 10.77 -2.01
CA GLY A 142 -22.29 9.42 -2.48
C GLY A 142 -21.13 9.33 -3.47
N ASP A 143 -20.52 10.45 -3.86
CA ASP A 143 -19.31 10.47 -4.69
C ASP A 143 -18.17 9.68 -4.01
N GLY A 144 -18.02 9.84 -2.69
CA GLY A 144 -17.04 9.11 -1.89
C GLY A 144 -17.20 7.60 -1.97
N GLU A 145 -18.43 7.11 -1.79
CA GLU A 145 -18.72 5.67 -1.81
C GLU A 145 -18.60 5.09 -3.22
N ALA A 146 -19.02 5.82 -4.25
CA ALA A 146 -18.88 5.38 -5.64
C ALA A 146 -17.40 5.16 -6.01
N VAL A 147 -16.53 6.12 -5.68
CA VAL A 147 -15.09 6.02 -5.92
C VAL A 147 -14.48 4.88 -5.11
N LYS A 148 -14.77 4.81 -3.80
CA LYS A 148 -14.26 3.75 -2.91
C LYS A 148 -14.66 2.35 -3.39
N SER A 149 -15.92 2.17 -3.79
CA SER A 149 -16.45 0.88 -4.26
C SER A 149 -15.72 0.41 -5.51
N LEU A 150 -15.47 1.31 -6.48
CA LEU A 150 -14.73 0.98 -7.70
C LEU A 150 -13.29 0.57 -7.37
N VAL A 151 -12.58 1.39 -6.59
CA VAL A 151 -11.17 1.12 -6.21
C VAL A 151 -11.06 -0.23 -5.50
N MET A 152 -11.91 -0.51 -4.51
CA MET A 152 -11.88 -1.76 -3.75
C MET A 152 -12.22 -2.98 -4.63
N LYS A 153 -13.19 -2.87 -5.55
CA LYS A 153 -13.51 -3.96 -6.49
C LYS A 153 -12.33 -4.27 -7.41
N THR A 154 -11.64 -3.24 -7.91
CA THR A 154 -10.46 -3.41 -8.75
C THR A 154 -9.31 -4.06 -7.98
N ILE A 155 -9.03 -3.62 -6.76
CA ILE A 155 -8.03 -4.23 -5.89
C ILE A 155 -8.35 -5.71 -5.63
N HIS A 156 -9.59 -6.03 -5.26
CA HIS A 156 -9.99 -7.44 -5.04
C HIS A 156 -9.86 -8.30 -6.29
N SER A 157 -10.19 -7.74 -7.46
CA SER A 157 -10.08 -8.45 -8.74
C SER A 157 -8.61 -8.73 -9.08
N GLN A 158 -7.72 -7.76 -8.87
CA GLN A 158 -6.29 -7.94 -9.08
C GLN A 158 -5.68 -8.95 -8.11
N ILE A 159 -6.06 -8.89 -6.82
CA ILE A 159 -5.64 -9.90 -5.82
C ILE A 159 -6.09 -11.30 -6.24
N LYS A 160 -7.30 -11.46 -6.77
CA LYS A 160 -7.82 -12.76 -7.24
C LYS A 160 -7.04 -13.25 -8.47
N ALA A 161 -6.73 -12.37 -9.42
CA ALA A 161 -5.94 -12.70 -10.60
C ALA A 161 -4.52 -13.16 -10.22
N ASP A 162 -3.86 -12.44 -9.32
CA ASP A 162 -2.53 -12.79 -8.82
C ASP A 162 -2.50 -14.19 -8.17
N LYS A 163 -3.52 -14.52 -7.37
CA LYS A 163 -3.65 -15.87 -6.78
C LYS A 163 -3.76 -16.97 -7.84
N ALA A 164 -4.51 -16.74 -8.90
CA ALA A 164 -4.72 -17.72 -9.96
C ALA A 164 -3.45 -17.99 -10.80
N VAL A 165 -2.52 -17.02 -10.85
CA VAL A 165 -1.24 -17.15 -11.55
C VAL A 165 -0.16 -17.80 -10.67
N SER A 166 -0.36 -17.80 -9.35
CA SER A 166 0.60 -18.31 -8.35
C SER A 166 0.31 -19.75 -7.89
N ALA A 167 -0.76 -20.37 -8.39
CA ALA A 167 -1.22 -21.74 -8.08
C ALA A 167 -0.86 -22.70 -9.20
#